data_AF-A0AAX2ZJ71-F1
#
_entry.id   AF-A0AAX2ZJ71-F1
#
_cell.length_a   1.000
_cell.length_b   1.000
_cell.length_c   1.000
_cell.angle_alpha   90.00
_cell.angle_beta   90.00
_cell.angle_gamma   90.00
#
_symmetry.space_group_name_H-M   'P 1'
#
loop_
_entity.id
_entity.type
_entity.pdbx_description
1 polymer ?
#
loop_
_entity_poly.entity_id
_entity_poly.type
_entity_poly.pdbx_seq_one_letter_code
_entity_poly.pdbx_strand_id
1 'polypeptide(L)'
;MIKDNVLNEEVFKEIFDKFVSTSNARTNEELIVLRDYTISYILDYFNDNLTPNNAPIDFISCDEITVEVKDKTTNRIFRRNLDVSYIENSNGLKLMGENLKGEPSEIVFLSDTAINKIIDVTGQGLNKSRCHD
;
A
#
# COMPACT_ATOMS: atom_id res chain seq x y z
N MET A 1 -6.33 37.54 -5.59
CA MET A 1 -4.99 37.80 -5.00
C MET A 1 -4.83 36.85 -3.82
N ILE A 2 -4.46 35.60 -4.10
CA ILE A 2 -4.09 34.62 -3.07
C ILE A 2 -2.58 34.66 -3.03
N LYS A 3 -2.03 35.06 -1.87
CA LYS A 3 -0.60 35.22 -1.65
C LYS A 3 0.14 33.92 -1.90
N ASP A 4 1.30 34.05 -2.51
CA ASP A 4 2.34 33.02 -2.63
C ASP A 4 2.51 32.28 -1.32
N ASN A 5 2.05 31.04 -1.28
CA ASN A 5 2.53 30.03 -0.37
C ASN A 5 2.88 28.80 -1.20
N VAL A 6 3.75 29.03 -2.19
CA VAL A 6 4.27 27.99 -3.07
C VAL A 6 5.43 27.37 -2.30
N LEU A 7 5.36 26.06 -2.03
CA LEU A 7 6.43 25.31 -1.40
C LEU A 7 7.78 25.74 -1.99
N ASN A 8 8.68 26.27 -1.15
CA ASN A 8 10.00 26.66 -1.61
C ASN A 8 10.85 25.39 -1.79
N GLU A 9 11.02 24.96 -3.04
CA GLU A 9 11.78 23.75 -3.41
C GLU A 9 13.21 23.77 -2.86
N GLU A 10 13.85 24.95 -2.79
CA GLU A 10 15.20 25.10 -2.25
C GLU A 10 15.25 24.80 -0.75
N VAL A 11 14.26 25.29 0.01
CA VAL A 11 14.14 25.02 1.45
C VAL A 11 13.89 23.54 1.69
N PHE A 12 13.02 22.89 0.90
CA PHE A 12 12.79 21.45 1.02
C PHE A 12 14.05 20.65 0.70
N LYS A 13 14.77 21.03 -0.35
CA LYS A 13 16.04 20.39 -0.70
C LYS A 13 17.06 20.48 0.43
N GLU A 14 17.24 21.67 1.02
CA GLU A 14 18.16 21.85 2.15
C GLU A 14 17.78 20.97 3.35
N ILE A 15 16.48 20.89 3.67
CA ILE A 15 15.96 20.03 4.74
C ILE A 15 16.26 18.55 4.45
N PHE A 16 16.00 18.08 3.22
CA PHE A 16 16.26 16.69 2.83
C PHE A 16 17.76 16.37 2.82
N ASP A 17 18.61 17.25 2.31
CA ASP A 17 20.07 17.05 2.31
C ASP A 17 20.61 16.95 3.74
N LYS A 18 20.10 17.80 4.64
CA LYS A 18 20.44 17.74 6.08
C LYS A 18 19.93 16.47 6.74
N PHE A 19 18.71 16.04 6.43
CA PHE A 19 18.14 14.80 6.96
C PHE A 19 18.97 13.59 6.53
N VAL A 20 19.30 13.47 5.25
CA VAL A 20 20.11 12.37 4.71
C VAL A 20 21.50 12.37 5.34
N SER A 21 22.18 13.51 5.39
CA SER A 21 23.51 13.59 6.01
C SER A 21 23.51 13.26 7.51
N THR A 22 22.45 13.61 8.24
CA THR A 22 22.31 13.29 9.67
C THR A 22 22.00 11.80 9.91
N SER A 23 21.33 11.14 8.97
CA SER A 23 20.95 9.72 9.08
C SER A 23 22.14 8.74 9.03
N ASN A 24 23.31 9.19 8.56
CA ASN A 24 24.47 8.35 8.25
C ASN A 24 24.24 7.25 7.20
N ALA A 25 23.15 7.29 6.43
CA ALA A 25 22.94 6.37 5.31
C ALA A 25 23.97 6.64 4.20
N ARG A 26 24.73 5.61 3.82
CA ARG A 26 25.85 5.67 2.86
C ARG A 26 25.67 4.73 1.68
N THR A 27 24.95 3.62 1.84
CA THR A 27 24.62 2.71 0.73
C THR A 27 23.25 2.99 0.13
N ASN A 28 23.01 2.47 -1.08
CA ASN A 28 21.69 2.54 -1.70
C ASN A 28 20.63 1.79 -0.88
N GLU A 29 20.97 0.66 -0.26
CA GLU A 29 20.03 -0.05 0.61
C GLU A 29 19.66 0.78 1.84
N GLU A 30 20.64 1.40 2.50
CA GLU A 30 20.41 2.24 3.68
C GLU A 30 19.54 3.46 3.36
N LEU A 31 19.74 4.08 2.19
CA LEU A 31 18.90 5.19 1.72
C LEU A 31 17.46 4.76 1.43
N ILE A 32 17.25 3.54 0.91
CA ILE A 32 15.92 2.97 0.70
C ILE A 32 15.22 2.72 2.03
N VAL A 33 15.92 2.13 3.00
CA VAL A 33 15.37 1.91 4.34
C VAL A 33 14.98 3.24 4.99
N LEU A 34 15.85 4.25 4.93
CA LEU A 34 15.57 5.59 5.46
C LEU A 34 14.32 6.20 4.81
N ARG A 35 14.20 6.08 3.49
CA ARG A 35 13.03 6.54 2.74
C ARG A 35 11.76 5.85 3.23
N ASP A 36 11.76 4.53 3.34
CA ASP A 36 10.57 3.77 3.73
C ASP A 36 10.12 4.15 5.15
N TYR A 37 11.06 4.29 6.10
CA TYR A 37 10.76 4.81 7.44
C TYR A 37 10.16 6.22 7.40
N THR A 38 10.72 7.10 6.56
CA THR A 38 10.25 8.49 6.44
C THR A 38 8.82 8.53 5.88
N ILE A 39 8.54 7.72 4.86
CA ILE A 39 7.21 7.61 4.26
C ILE A 39 6.21 7.11 5.30
N SER A 40 6.53 6.03 6.03
CA SER A 40 5.65 5.51 7.09
C SER A 40 5.37 6.58 8.15
N TYR A 41 6.39 7.27 8.65
CA TYR A 41 6.20 8.32 9.65
C TYR A 41 5.31 9.47 9.16
N ILE A 42 5.51 9.90 7.91
CA ILE A 42 4.67 10.93 7.29
C ILE A 42 3.23 10.44 7.15
N LEU A 43 3.03 9.21 6.68
CA LEU A 43 1.69 8.62 6.54
C LEU A 43 0.97 8.51 7.87
N ASP A 44 1.64 8.01 8.92
CA ASP A 44 1.09 7.90 10.27
C ASP A 44 0.64 9.27 10.78
N TYR A 45 1.52 10.28 10.65
CA TYR A 45 1.19 11.66 11.02
C TYR A 45 -0.07 12.15 10.30
N PHE A 46 -0.17 11.94 8.98
CA PHE A 46 -1.33 12.39 8.23
C PHE A 46 -2.60 11.62 8.59
N ASN A 47 -2.52 10.29 8.77
CA ASN A 47 -3.67 9.49 9.16
C ASN A 47 -4.23 9.95 10.51
N ASP A 48 -3.36 10.19 11.48
CA ASP A 48 -3.73 10.64 12.83
C ASP A 48 -4.38 12.04 12.83
N ASN A 49 -3.97 12.92 11.92
CA ASN A 49 -4.38 14.33 11.91
C ASN A 49 -5.47 14.67 10.88
N LEU A 50 -5.56 13.95 9.75
CA LEU A 50 -6.57 14.19 8.71
C LEU A 50 -7.83 13.36 8.92
N THR A 51 -7.68 12.15 9.46
CA THR A 51 -8.78 11.20 9.64
C THR A 51 -8.65 10.53 11.01
N PRO A 52 -8.98 11.23 12.12
CA PRO A 52 -8.78 10.73 13.49
C PRO A 52 -9.73 9.57 13.88
N ASN A 53 -10.31 8.89 12.89
CA ASN A 53 -11.17 7.75 13.12
C ASN A 53 -10.33 6.50 13.37
N ASN A 54 -10.15 6.18 14.65
CA ASN A 54 -9.43 4.99 15.11
C ASN A 54 -10.25 3.69 15.03
N ALA A 55 -11.36 3.67 14.27
CA ALA A 55 -12.11 2.45 14.06
C ALA A 55 -11.22 1.42 13.34
N PRO A 56 -11.28 0.13 13.74
CA PRO A 56 -10.60 -0.93 13.01
C PRO A 56 -10.96 -0.90 11.53
N ILE A 57 -9.93 -0.89 10.68
CA ILE A 57 -10.11 -0.95 9.24
C ILE A 57 -10.34 -2.41 8.85
N ASP A 58 -11.61 -2.84 8.88
CA ASP A 58 -12.01 -4.19 8.48
C ASP A 58 -12.26 -4.32 6.97
N PHE A 59 -12.37 -3.17 6.29
CA PHE A 59 -12.68 -3.06 4.87
C PHE A 59 -12.04 -1.80 4.28
N ILE A 60 -11.33 -1.96 3.16
CA ILE A 60 -10.75 -0.87 2.38
C ILE A 60 -11.31 -0.96 0.97
N SER A 61 -11.71 0.19 0.41
CA SER A 61 -12.07 0.30 -1.00
C SER A 61 -11.64 1.63 -1.60
N CYS A 62 -11.19 1.61 -2.84
CA CYS A 62 -10.93 2.83 -3.62
C CYS A 62 -11.05 2.57 -5.12
N ASP A 63 -11.10 3.65 -5.91
CA ASP A 63 -11.17 3.60 -7.38
C ASP A 63 -9.84 4.01 -8.06
N GLU A 64 -8.86 4.45 -7.26
CA GLU A 64 -7.51 4.78 -7.70
C GLU A 64 -6.52 4.19 -6.69
N ILE A 65 -5.47 3.55 -7.20
CA ILE A 65 -4.33 3.10 -6.39
C ILE A 65 -3.04 3.76 -6.86
N THR A 66 -2.10 3.96 -5.94
CA THR A 66 -0.71 4.27 -6.31
C THR A 66 0.12 2.99 -6.24
N VAL A 67 0.65 2.57 -7.39
CA VAL A 67 1.60 1.45 -7.46
C VAL A 67 3.02 1.98 -7.40
N GLU A 68 3.81 1.37 -6.52
CA GLU A 68 5.24 1.60 -6.42
C GLU A 68 6.02 0.38 -6.91
N VAL A 69 6.94 0.61 -7.84
CA VAL A 69 7.75 -0.44 -8.46
C VAL A 69 9.22 -0.12 -8.27
N LYS A 70 9.94 -1.03 -7.61
CA LYS A 70 11.40 -1.01 -7.52
C LYS A 70 11.99 -1.88 -8.62
N ASP A 71 12.71 -1.27 -9.54
CA ASP A 71 13.44 -1.99 -10.58
C ASP A 71 14.61 -2.78 -9.98
N LYS A 72 14.72 -4.07 -10.33
CA LYS A 72 15.73 -4.98 -9.75
C LYS A 72 17.15 -4.66 -10.20
N THR A 73 17.33 -4.13 -11.42
CA THR A 73 18.65 -3.91 -12.01
C THR A 73 19.22 -2.56 -11.61
N THR A 74 18.39 -1.52 -11.57
CA THR A 74 18.81 -0.14 -11.32
C THR A 74 18.52 0.35 -9.90
N ASN A 75 17.74 -0.40 -9.09
CA ASN A 75 17.21 0.01 -7.79
C ASN A 75 16.39 1.32 -7.82
N ARG A 76 15.99 1.79 -9.01
CA ARG A 76 15.14 2.96 -9.14
C ARG A 76 13.72 2.62 -8.75
N ILE A 77 13.08 3.58 -8.07
CA ILE A 77 11.70 3.46 -7.60
C ILE A 77 10.83 4.34 -8.49
N PHE A 78 9.77 3.76 -9.03
CA PHE A 78 8.80 4.45 -9.88
C PHE A 78 7.43 4.38 -9.22
N ARG A 79 6.70 5.50 -9.23
CA ARG A 79 5.31 5.57 -8.75
C ARG A 79 4.38 5.91 -9.91
N ARG A 80 3.25 5.24 -9.98
CA ARG A 80 2.19 5.46 -10.97
C ARG A 80 0.84 5.38 -10.27
N ASN A 81 -0.05 6.29 -10.61
CA ASN A 81 -1.46 6.12 -10.27
C ASN A 81 -2.12 5.28 -11.34
N LEU A 82 -2.94 4.32 -10.92
CA LEU A 82 -3.73 3.48 -11.79
C LEU A 82 -5.19 3.58 -11.36
N ASP A 83 -6.05 3.84 -12.34
CA ASP A 83 -7.51 3.81 -12.18
C ASP A 83 -7.95 2.34 -12.15
N VAL A 84 -8.00 1.78 -10.94
CA VAL A 84 -8.31 0.38 -10.67
C VAL A 84 -9.17 0.35 -9.43
N SER A 85 -10.30 -0.36 -9.50
CA SER A 85 -11.13 -0.59 -8.33
C SER A 85 -10.44 -1.60 -7.41
N TYR A 86 -10.19 -1.18 -6.18
CA TYR A 86 -9.51 -1.95 -5.15
C TYR A 86 -10.50 -2.28 -4.03
N ILE A 87 -10.49 -3.53 -3.57
CA ILE A 87 -11.21 -3.96 -2.37
C ILE A 87 -10.30 -4.86 -1.55
N GLU A 88 -10.17 -4.58 -0.25
CA GLU A 88 -9.48 -5.43 0.72
C GLU A 88 -10.33 -5.67 1.96
N ASN A 89 -10.33 -6.92 2.43
CA ASN A 89 -10.91 -7.33 3.70
C ASN A 89 -10.23 -8.62 4.19
N SER A 90 -10.75 -9.22 5.27
CA SER A 90 -10.23 -10.48 5.84
C SER A 90 -10.12 -11.67 4.86
N ASN A 91 -10.86 -11.69 3.75
CA ASN A 91 -10.77 -12.73 2.74
C ASN A 91 -9.62 -12.51 1.74
N GLY A 92 -9.01 -11.33 1.72
CA GLY A 92 -7.92 -10.96 0.81
C GLY A 92 -8.20 -9.68 0.04
N LEU A 93 -7.49 -9.51 -1.08
CA LEU A 93 -7.53 -8.30 -1.89
C LEU A 93 -7.98 -8.60 -3.32
N LYS A 94 -8.70 -7.65 -3.91
CA LYS A 94 -9.23 -7.72 -5.26
C LYS A 94 -8.93 -6.41 -6.00
N LEU A 95 -8.34 -6.53 -7.19
CA LEU A 95 -8.12 -5.45 -8.14
C LEU A 95 -9.01 -5.68 -9.36
N MET A 96 -9.73 -4.65 -9.82
CA MET A 96 -10.62 -4.72 -10.97
C MET A 96 -10.40 -3.56 -11.93
N GLY A 97 -10.46 -3.85 -13.22
CA GLY A 97 -10.38 -2.86 -14.29
C GLY A 97 -10.88 -3.45 -15.60
N GLU A 98 -10.36 -2.94 -16.72
CA GLU A 98 -10.70 -3.40 -18.06
C GLU A 98 -9.46 -3.88 -18.80
N ASN A 99 -9.64 -4.90 -19.66
CA ASN A 99 -8.60 -5.32 -20.59
C ASN A 99 -8.59 -4.45 -21.86
N LEU A 100 -7.66 -4.72 -22.79
CA LEU A 100 -7.53 -3.97 -24.04
C LEU A 100 -8.79 -3.98 -24.94
N LYS A 101 -9.73 -4.90 -24.70
CA LYS A 101 -11.00 -5.02 -25.42
C LYS A 101 -12.17 -4.32 -24.71
N GLY A 102 -11.91 -3.68 -23.56
CA GLY A 102 -12.96 -3.10 -22.72
C GLY A 102 -13.75 -4.13 -21.92
N GLU A 103 -13.26 -5.37 -21.80
CA GLU A 103 -13.92 -6.40 -21.00
C GLU A 103 -13.45 -6.30 -19.54
N PRO A 104 -14.33 -6.50 -18.54
CA PRO A 104 -13.94 -6.55 -17.15
C PRO A 104 -12.83 -7.57 -16.89
N SER A 105 -11.80 -7.16 -16.16
CA SER A 105 -10.66 -8.00 -15.77
C SER A 105 -10.37 -7.81 -14.30
N GLU A 106 -10.00 -8.89 -13.62
CA GLU A 106 -9.71 -8.86 -12.18
C GLU A 106 -8.47 -9.68 -11.80
N ILE A 107 -7.78 -9.23 -10.75
CA ILE A 107 -6.72 -9.96 -10.07
C ILE A 107 -7.15 -10.11 -8.61
N VAL A 108 -7.21 -11.35 -8.13
CA VAL A 108 -7.67 -11.67 -6.78
C VAL A 108 -6.57 -12.41 -6.05
N PHE A 109 -6.21 -11.93 -4.85
CA PHE A 109 -5.36 -12.67 -3.91
C PHE A 109 -6.23 -13.09 -2.73
N LEU A 110 -6.25 -14.39 -2.45
CA LEU A 110 -7.05 -14.96 -1.39
C LEU A 110 -6.18 -15.19 -0.16
N SER A 111 -6.71 -14.80 1.01
CA SER A 111 -6.11 -15.13 2.30
C SER A 111 -6.37 -16.59 2.67
N ASP A 112 -5.62 -17.12 3.63
CA ASP A 112 -5.88 -18.46 4.19
C ASP A 112 -7.31 -18.57 4.74
N THR A 113 -7.86 -17.48 5.30
CA THR A 113 -9.25 -17.42 5.76
C THR A 113 -10.24 -17.67 4.61
N ALA A 114 -10.01 -17.08 3.43
CA ALA A 114 -10.86 -17.31 2.27
C ALA A 114 -10.71 -18.72 1.71
N ILE A 115 -9.48 -19.24 1.60
CA ILE A 115 -9.22 -20.59 1.14
C ILE A 115 -9.91 -21.62 2.04
N ASN A 116 -9.80 -21.47 3.36
CA ASN A 116 -10.48 -22.36 4.31
C ASN A 116 -12.01 -22.32 4.18
N LYS A 117 -12.61 -21.13 3.97
CA LYS A 117 -14.05 -21.02 3.68
C LYS A 117 -14.45 -21.75 2.40
N ILE A 118 -13.66 -21.64 1.34
CA ILE A 118 -13.91 -22.36 0.07
C ILE A 118 -13.83 -23.87 0.29
N ILE A 119 -12.80 -24.35 0.98
CA ILE A 119 -12.63 -25.78 1.31
C ILE A 119 -13.82 -26.30 2.12
N ASP A 120 -14.25 -25.53 3.14
CA ASP A 120 -15.40 -25.87 3.99
C ASP A 120 -16.71 -25.95 3.17
N VAL A 121 -16.95 -25.02 2.23
CA VAL A 121 -18.15 -25.01 1.37
C VAL A 121 -18.13 -26.12 0.30
N THR A 122 -16.95 -26.41 -0.27
CA THR A 122 -16.77 -27.44 -1.30
C THR A 122 -16.71 -28.86 -0.76
N GLY A 123 -16.69 -29.03 0.57
CA GLY A 123 -16.65 -30.33 1.24
C GLY A 123 -15.32 -31.07 1.11
N GLN A 124 -14.22 -30.36 0.77
CA GLN A 124 -12.87 -30.92 0.66
C GLN A 124 -12.05 -30.76 1.96
N GLY A 125 -12.67 -30.34 3.05
CA GLY A 125 -12.02 -30.18 4.35
C GLY A 125 -11.59 -31.51 4.98
N LEU A 126 -10.62 -31.45 5.89
CA LEU A 126 -10.27 -32.59 6.73
C LEU A 126 -11.50 -33.06 7.51
N ASN A 127 -11.78 -34.36 7.46
CA ASN A 127 -12.90 -34.99 8.17
C ASN A 127 -12.58 -35.15 9.67
N LYS A 128 -12.30 -34.04 10.35
CA LYS A 128 -12.07 -33.95 11.80
C LYS A 128 -12.99 -32.88 12.37
N SER A 129 -13.74 -33.24 13.40
CA SER A 129 -14.60 -32.31 14.14
C SER A 129 -13.74 -31.17 14.72
N ARG A 130 -14.09 -29.91 14.43
CA ARG A 130 -13.48 -28.73 15.08
C ARG A 130 -13.96 -28.55 16.53
N CYS A 131 -15.01 -29.25 16.92
CA CYS A 131 -15.49 -29.30 18.29
C CYS A 131 -14.82 -30.49 18.98
N HIS A 132 -13.58 -30.34 19.45
CA HIS A 132 -12.95 -31.06 20.56
C HIS A 132 -11.50 -30.58 20.66
N ASP A 133 -11.31 -29.41 21.27
CA ASP A 133 -10.15 -28.99 22.07
C ASP A 133 -10.64 -27.94 23.08
#